data_AF-A0AAD9MP14-F1
#
_entry.id   AF-A0AAD9MP14-F1
#
_cell.length_a   1.000
_cell.length_b   1.000
_cell.length_c   1.000
_cell.angle_alpha   90.00
_cell.angle_beta   90.00
_cell.angle_gamma   90.00
#
_symmetry.space_group_name_H-M   'P 1'
#
loop_
_entity.id
_entity.type
_entity.pdbx_description
1 polymer ?
#
loop_
_entity_poly.entity_id
_entity_poly.type
_entity_poly.pdbx_seq_one_letter_code
_entity_poly.pdbx_strand_id
1 'polypeptide(L)'
;MGRSTQEGLLIFSRYRGNRLHILFHICGKYVEHYDRFVHFLQTATASCGGLQTSILADFASDVARDEMSVLGLIGKLLSGPWMTKFYTAPEKQVSHVEGITIVRDVLKTLKAYVANPELVLTTKTDFFRNPLDMADPTLMKLQQCPDSEMLFFKMVKACLSSIITVLERQYDRYFTMDITDRLKQETESARCHNIDAEQIMGMFSAAKNNAPNATLNYLSSKIRAQRNAVVDYLDSLDQEKRNKVIQISRITGRKQRQKVSADRGRFIPANCP
;
A
#
# COMPACT_ATOMS: atom_id res chain seq x y z
N MET A 1 10.60 12.07 44.63
CA MET A 1 9.64 11.00 44.31
C MET A 1 9.03 11.33 42.95
N GLY A 2 9.64 10.99 41.82
CA GLY A 2 9.87 9.62 41.36
C GLY A 2 8.84 9.31 40.26
N ARG A 3 8.93 9.97 39.09
CA ARG A 3 8.27 9.50 37.87
C ARG A 3 9.35 8.88 36.98
N SER A 4 9.29 7.56 36.97
CA SER A 4 10.13 6.63 36.23
C SER A 4 10.01 6.81 34.72
N THR A 5 11.18 6.87 34.09
CA THR A 5 11.52 6.36 32.75
C THR A 5 10.66 6.77 31.55
N GLN A 6 11.24 7.68 30.76
CA GLN A 6 11.05 7.82 29.33
C GLN A 6 11.11 6.44 28.64
N GLU A 7 9.98 5.92 28.19
CA GLU A 7 9.94 4.97 27.10
C GLU A 7 10.21 5.73 25.80
N GLY A 8 11.26 5.31 25.08
CA GLY A 8 11.74 5.93 23.85
C GLY A 8 10.62 6.12 22.84
N LEU A 9 10.39 7.38 22.46
CA LEU A 9 9.62 7.71 21.27
C LEU A 9 10.42 7.20 20.06
N LEU A 10 10.02 6.05 19.54
CA LEU A 10 10.34 5.65 18.16
C LEU A 10 9.99 6.84 17.24
N ILE A 11 10.92 7.21 16.36
CA ILE A 11 10.84 8.38 15.46
C ILE A 11 9.58 8.34 14.56
N PHE A 12 8.95 7.18 14.40
CA PHE A 12 7.81 6.99 13.50
C PHE A 12 6.48 6.83 14.25
N SER A 13 5.66 7.89 14.20
CA SER A 13 4.26 7.86 14.60
C SER A 13 3.40 6.98 13.68
N ARG A 14 2.29 6.45 14.23
CA ARG A 14 1.34 5.54 13.56
C ARG A 14 0.81 6.11 12.22
N TYR A 15 1.07 5.44 11.09
CA TYR A 15 0.58 5.83 9.76
C TYR A 15 -0.15 4.68 9.03
N ARG A 16 -1.11 4.99 8.13
CA ARG A 16 -1.95 4.02 7.37
C ARG A 16 -1.84 4.23 5.85
N GLY A 17 -1.60 3.15 5.09
CA GLY A 17 -1.80 3.09 3.62
C GLY A 17 -0.65 2.46 2.81
N ASN A 18 -0.87 2.24 1.50
CA ASN A 18 0.05 1.68 0.48
C ASN A 18 1.40 2.44 0.31
N ARG A 19 1.66 3.45 1.14
CA ARG A 19 2.84 4.33 1.13
C ARG A 19 3.95 3.85 2.08
N LEU A 20 3.74 2.77 2.84
CA LEU A 20 4.78 2.22 3.74
C LEU A 20 6.03 1.77 2.96
N HIS A 21 5.87 1.32 1.71
CA HIS A 21 7.00 0.91 0.87
C HIS A 21 8.00 2.05 0.62
N ILE A 22 7.53 3.29 0.43
CA ILE A 22 8.45 4.41 0.16
C ILE A 22 9.31 4.73 1.38
N LEU A 23 8.77 4.57 2.59
CA LEU A 23 9.53 4.76 3.82
C LEU A 23 10.68 3.75 3.88
N PHE A 24 10.39 2.46 3.72
CA PHE A 24 11.45 1.44 3.72
C PHE A 24 12.47 1.65 2.60
N HIS A 25 12.02 2.09 1.42
CA HIS A 25 12.91 2.44 0.31
C HIS A 25 13.84 3.61 0.67
N ILE A 26 13.31 4.68 1.26
CA ILE A 26 14.07 5.84 1.71
C ILE A 26 15.09 5.44 2.78
N CYS A 27 14.70 4.61 3.76
CA CYS A 27 15.62 4.09 4.78
C CYS A 27 16.77 3.31 4.15
N GLY A 28 16.50 2.47 3.14
CA GLY A 28 17.55 1.78 2.40
C GLY A 28 18.51 2.75 1.69
N LYS A 29 17.99 3.77 1.00
CA LYS A 29 18.80 4.79 0.33
C LYS A 29 19.60 5.66 1.28
N TYR A 30 19.05 5.93 2.47
CA TYR A 30 19.77 6.61 3.53
C TYR A 30 21.02 5.82 3.95
N VAL A 31 20.89 4.51 4.20
CA VAL A 31 22.03 3.65 4.56
C VAL A 31 23.04 3.56 3.41
N GLU A 32 22.57 3.40 2.16
CA GLU A 32 23.44 3.39 0.97
C GLU A 32 24.32 4.65 0.87
N HIS A 33 23.75 5.81 1.17
CA HIS A 33 24.42 7.11 1.01
C HIS A 33 24.76 7.80 2.34
N TYR A 34 24.82 7.04 3.44
CA TYR A 34 25.02 7.56 4.80
C TYR A 34 26.15 8.58 4.88
N ASP A 35 27.35 8.23 4.39
CA ASP A 35 28.53 9.09 4.46
C ASP A 35 28.32 10.42 3.72
N ARG A 36 27.65 10.39 2.56
CA ARG A 36 27.34 11.58 1.78
C ARG A 36 26.31 12.46 2.49
N PHE A 37 25.32 11.84 3.12
CA PHE A 37 24.28 12.55 3.86
C PHE A 37 24.85 13.24 5.10
N VAL A 38 25.66 12.53 5.89
CA VAL A 38 26.35 13.09 7.06
C VAL A 38 27.29 14.21 6.64
N HIS A 39 28.11 13.99 5.61
CA HIS A 39 29.01 15.02 5.10
C HIS A 39 28.26 16.27 4.62
N PHE A 40 27.14 16.10 3.91
CA PHE A 40 26.28 17.21 3.49
C PHE A 40 25.76 17.98 4.70
N LEU A 41 25.26 17.31 5.72
CA LEU A 41 24.77 17.95 6.95
C LEU A 41 25.88 18.56 7.82
N GLN A 42 27.13 18.15 7.67
CA GLN A 42 28.28 18.76 8.37
C GLN A 42 28.81 20.00 7.63
N THR A 43 28.70 20.02 6.30
CA THR A 43 29.30 21.07 5.45
C THR A 43 28.29 22.09 4.94
N ALA A 44 26.98 21.81 5.02
CA ALA A 44 25.96 22.74 4.60
C ALA A 44 26.01 24.03 5.44
N THR A 45 26.10 25.17 4.77
CA THR A 45 26.16 26.51 5.38
C THR A 45 24.78 27.09 5.71
N ALA A 46 23.78 26.23 5.91
CA ALA A 46 22.40 26.66 6.13
C ALA A 46 22.19 27.10 7.59
N SER A 47 22.09 28.40 7.83
CA SER A 47 21.71 28.99 9.12
C SER A 47 20.24 28.67 9.45
N CYS A 48 19.97 27.45 9.91
CA CYS A 48 18.61 26.98 10.25
C CYS A 48 18.38 26.85 11.76
N GLY A 49 18.88 27.78 12.57
CA GLY A 49 18.50 27.88 13.99
C GLY A 49 18.71 26.60 14.84
N GLY A 50 19.71 25.78 14.50
CA GLY A 50 20.01 24.51 15.17
C GLY A 50 19.32 23.27 14.57
N LEU A 51 18.38 23.42 13.63
CA LEU A 51 17.69 22.28 12.98
C LEU A 51 18.67 21.31 12.31
N GLN A 52 19.66 21.83 11.59
CA GLN A 52 20.70 21.03 10.93
C GLN A 52 21.48 20.19 11.95
N THR A 53 21.84 20.79 13.09
CA THR A 53 22.55 20.12 14.18
C THR A 53 21.68 19.05 14.82
N SER A 54 20.40 19.30 15.04
CA SER A 54 19.46 18.31 15.58
C SER A 54 19.26 17.13 14.62
N ILE A 55 19.04 17.39 13.33
CA ILE A 55 18.90 16.33 12.32
C ILE A 55 20.20 15.52 12.23
N LEU A 56 21.35 16.18 12.23
CA LEU A 56 22.63 15.48 12.23
C LEU A 56 22.78 14.60 13.47
N ALA A 57 22.45 15.10 14.66
CA ALA A 57 22.54 14.34 15.90
C ALA A 57 21.62 13.11 15.90
N ASP A 58 20.37 13.28 15.47
CA ASP A 58 19.39 12.19 15.43
C ASP A 58 19.80 11.11 14.43
N PHE A 59 20.12 11.50 13.19
CA PHE A 59 20.42 10.55 12.12
C PHE A 59 21.85 9.97 12.21
N ALA A 60 22.83 10.68 12.77
CA ALA A 60 24.18 10.12 12.96
C ALA A 60 24.27 9.19 14.18
N SER A 61 23.21 9.04 14.98
CA SER A 61 23.20 8.10 16.10
C SER A 61 23.22 6.65 15.63
N ASP A 62 23.99 5.80 16.31
CA ASP A 62 24.09 4.37 16.00
C ASP A 62 22.71 3.68 16.06
N VAL A 63 21.89 4.09 17.03
CA VAL A 63 20.51 3.60 17.17
C VAL A 63 19.67 3.91 15.94
N ALA A 64 19.70 5.15 15.44
CA ALA A 64 18.94 5.52 14.24
C ALA A 64 19.49 4.80 12.99
N ARG A 65 20.81 4.62 12.88
CA ARG A 65 21.42 3.88 11.77
C ARG A 65 20.96 2.42 11.75
N ASP A 66 20.95 1.77 12.91
CA ASP A 66 20.44 0.39 13.04
C ASP A 66 18.94 0.32 12.71
N GLU A 67 18.12 1.25 13.24
CA GLU A 67 16.68 1.31 12.92
C GLU A 67 16.42 1.47 11.42
N MET A 68 17.11 2.39 10.77
CA MET A 68 16.98 2.64 9.33
C MET A 68 17.46 1.43 8.51
N SER A 69 18.50 0.74 8.98
CA SER A 69 19.00 -0.49 8.35
C SER A 69 17.99 -1.62 8.44
N VAL A 70 17.35 -1.81 9.59
CA VAL A 70 16.25 -2.78 9.75
C VAL A 70 15.10 -2.45 8.80
N LEU A 71 14.66 -1.20 8.76
CA LEU A 71 13.57 -0.78 7.87
C LEU A 71 13.96 -0.95 6.39
N GLY A 72 15.18 -0.61 6.00
CA GLY A 72 15.70 -0.80 4.65
C GLY A 72 15.70 -2.28 4.23
N LEU A 73 16.14 -3.18 5.13
CA LEU A 73 16.13 -4.62 4.90
C LEU A 73 14.72 -5.17 4.75
N ILE A 74 13.79 -4.81 5.63
CA ILE A 74 12.37 -5.16 5.48
C ILE A 74 11.81 -4.61 4.16
N GLY A 75 12.32 -3.45 3.72
CA GLY A 75 12.12 -2.89 2.40
C GLY A 75 12.40 -3.87 1.28
N LYS A 76 13.61 -4.42 1.27
CA LYS A 76 14.11 -5.36 0.24
C LYS A 76 13.53 -6.77 0.36
N LEU A 77 13.38 -7.28 1.58
CA LEU A 77 12.98 -8.68 1.85
C LEU A 77 11.46 -8.90 1.84
N LEU A 78 10.67 -7.86 2.15
CA LEU A 78 9.22 -7.99 2.26
C LEU A 78 8.49 -6.97 1.39
N SER A 79 8.62 -5.68 1.69
CA SER A 79 7.68 -4.68 1.15
C SER A 79 7.82 -4.49 -0.36
N GLY A 80 9.05 -4.48 -0.89
CA GLY A 80 9.31 -4.39 -2.33
C GLY A 80 8.74 -5.59 -3.09
N PRO A 81 9.15 -6.82 -2.74
CA PRO A 81 8.56 -8.03 -3.31
C PRO A 81 7.03 -8.08 -3.18
N TRP A 82 6.48 -7.62 -2.05
CA TRP A 82 5.03 -7.54 -1.84
C TRP A 82 4.36 -6.59 -2.84
N MET A 83 4.93 -5.40 -3.05
CA MET A 83 4.45 -4.46 -4.08
C MET A 83 4.54 -5.07 -5.47
N THR A 84 5.66 -5.72 -5.80
CA THR A 84 5.84 -6.36 -7.11
C THR A 84 4.83 -7.48 -7.35
N LYS A 85 4.57 -8.30 -6.33
CA LYS A 85 3.72 -9.48 -6.44
C LYS A 85 2.23 -9.15 -6.46
N PHE A 86 1.79 -8.20 -5.63
CA PHE A 86 0.36 -7.92 -5.44
C PHE A 86 -0.12 -6.65 -6.15
N TYR A 87 0.75 -5.74 -6.60
CA TYR A 87 0.32 -4.42 -7.08
C TYR A 87 0.76 -4.04 -8.51
N THR A 88 1.86 -4.57 -9.07
CA THR A 88 2.41 -4.08 -10.36
C THR A 88 2.20 -4.98 -11.58
N ALA A 89 1.54 -6.14 -11.50
CA ALA A 89 1.44 -7.05 -12.63
C ALA A 89 0.01 -7.20 -13.19
N PRO A 90 -0.38 -6.46 -14.26
CA PRO A 90 -1.60 -6.72 -15.01
C PRO A 90 -1.60 -8.10 -15.71
N GLU A 91 -0.43 -8.58 -16.13
CA GLU A 91 -0.25 -9.83 -16.89
C GLU A 91 0.02 -11.06 -16.01
N LYS A 92 0.34 -10.86 -14.73
CA LYS A 92 0.54 -11.92 -13.72
C LYS A 92 -0.37 -11.67 -12.51
N GLN A 93 -1.66 -11.41 -12.77
CA GLN A 93 -2.61 -11.24 -11.69
C GLN A 93 -2.75 -12.55 -10.94
N VAL A 94 -2.14 -12.59 -9.75
CA VAL A 94 -2.37 -13.63 -8.76
C VAL A 94 -3.87 -13.60 -8.44
N SER A 95 -4.54 -14.74 -8.56
CA SER A 95 -5.95 -14.83 -8.18
C SER A 95 -6.11 -14.55 -6.69
N HIS A 96 -7.29 -14.05 -6.27
CA HIS A 96 -7.54 -13.75 -4.85
C HIS A 96 -7.22 -14.93 -3.92
N VAL A 97 -7.55 -16.14 -4.36
CA VAL A 97 -7.33 -17.40 -3.64
C VAL A 97 -5.85 -17.80 -3.59
N GLU A 98 -5.13 -17.68 -4.71
CA GLU A 98 -3.68 -17.91 -4.74
C GLU A 98 -2.94 -16.90 -3.85
N GLY A 99 -3.42 -15.65 -3.81
CA GLY A 99 -2.86 -14.60 -2.97
C GLY A 99 -2.88 -14.98 -1.49
N ILE A 100 -3.98 -15.57 -1.00
CA ILE A 100 -4.10 -16.06 0.38
C ILE A 100 -3.06 -17.15 0.66
N THR A 101 -2.83 -18.05 -0.30
CA THR A 101 -1.85 -19.14 -0.16
C THR A 101 -0.43 -18.58 -0.08
N ILE A 102 -0.09 -17.61 -0.94
CA ILE A 102 1.20 -16.91 -0.90
C ILE A 102 1.40 -16.22 0.45
N VAL A 103 0.40 -15.49 0.95
CA VAL A 103 0.47 -14.81 2.25
C VAL A 103 0.73 -15.81 3.39
N ARG A 104 0.09 -16.99 3.34
CA ARG A 104 0.30 -18.07 4.31
C ARG A 104 1.74 -18.58 4.29
N ASP A 105 2.33 -18.74 3.12
CA ASP A 105 3.72 -19.18 3.00
C ASP A 105 4.72 -18.10 3.44
N VAL A 106 4.45 -16.82 3.11
CA VAL A 106 5.22 -15.68 3.64
C VAL A 106 5.17 -15.66 5.17
N LEU A 107 3.99 -15.88 5.78
CA LEU A 107 3.85 -15.96 7.24
C LEU A 107 4.71 -17.07 7.87
N LYS A 108 4.80 -18.25 7.23
CA LYS A 108 5.69 -19.33 7.70
C LYS A 108 7.15 -18.87 7.66
N THR A 109 7.57 -18.24 6.56
CA THR A 109 8.93 -17.70 6.43
C THR A 109 9.19 -16.64 7.50
N LEU A 110 8.29 -15.68 7.69
CA LEU A 110 8.43 -14.64 8.72
C LEU A 110 8.59 -15.23 10.13
N LYS A 111 7.79 -16.24 10.49
CA LYS A 111 7.91 -16.94 11.78
C LYS A 111 9.28 -17.62 11.97
N ALA A 112 9.83 -18.21 10.91
CA ALA A 112 11.17 -18.80 10.95
C ALA A 112 12.27 -17.75 11.17
N TYR A 113 12.14 -16.56 10.58
CA TYR A 113 13.08 -15.45 10.75
C TYR A 113 12.90 -14.73 12.10
N VAL A 114 11.72 -14.77 12.72
CA VAL A 114 11.54 -14.32 14.11
C VAL A 114 12.27 -15.23 15.10
N ALA A 115 12.33 -16.53 14.81
CA ALA A 115 13.09 -17.50 15.60
C ALA A 115 14.61 -17.31 15.41
N ASN A 116 15.04 -17.00 14.18
CA ASN A 116 16.44 -16.82 13.81
C ASN A 116 16.65 -15.48 13.06
N PRO A 117 16.71 -14.34 13.78
CA PRO A 117 16.79 -13.02 13.15
C PRO A 117 18.11 -12.78 12.39
N GLU A 118 19.19 -13.47 12.76
CA GLU A 118 20.51 -13.38 12.11
C GLU A 118 20.48 -13.70 10.61
N LEU A 119 19.53 -14.55 10.19
CA LEU A 119 19.38 -14.96 8.80
C LEU A 119 19.09 -13.79 7.84
N VAL A 120 18.59 -12.65 8.33
CA VAL A 120 18.32 -11.48 7.48
C VAL A 120 19.60 -10.91 6.85
N LEU A 121 20.75 -11.08 7.51
CA LEU A 121 22.04 -10.57 7.02
C LEU A 121 22.68 -11.50 5.99
N THR A 122 22.40 -12.81 6.05
CA THR A 122 23.05 -13.83 5.21
C THR A 122 22.15 -14.39 4.10
N THR A 123 20.85 -14.07 4.12
CA THR A 123 19.91 -14.62 3.14
C THR A 123 20.21 -14.14 1.73
N LYS A 124 19.99 -15.05 0.76
CA LYS A 124 20.04 -14.78 -0.68
C LYS A 124 18.65 -14.71 -1.31
N THR A 125 17.61 -14.90 -0.51
CA THR A 125 16.21 -14.91 -0.97
C THR A 125 15.36 -13.99 -0.11
N ASP A 126 14.36 -13.38 -0.72
CA ASP A 126 13.31 -12.62 -0.02
C ASP A 126 12.34 -13.55 0.75
N PHE A 127 11.37 -12.98 1.47
CA PHE A 127 10.38 -13.79 2.21
C PHE A 127 9.36 -14.51 1.33
N PHE A 128 9.34 -14.19 0.04
CA PHE A 128 8.58 -14.88 -1.01
C PHE A 128 9.40 -15.98 -1.69
N ARG A 129 10.64 -16.21 -1.26
CA ARG A 129 11.62 -17.17 -1.82
C ARG A 129 12.12 -16.83 -3.23
N ASN A 130 11.97 -15.58 -3.66
CA ASN A 130 12.62 -15.12 -4.89
C ASN A 130 14.10 -14.79 -4.59
N PRO A 131 15.01 -15.00 -5.55
CA PRO A 131 16.40 -14.60 -5.39
C PRO A 131 16.52 -13.09 -5.25
N LEU A 132 17.39 -12.65 -4.34
CA LEU A 132 17.77 -11.25 -4.21
C LEU A 132 18.81 -10.87 -5.25
N ASP A 133 18.77 -9.62 -5.69
CA ASP A 133 19.82 -9.04 -6.54
C ASP A 133 21.05 -8.73 -5.68
N MET A 134 22.03 -9.62 -5.70
CA MET A 134 23.26 -9.46 -4.92
C MET A 134 24.19 -8.37 -5.47
N ALA A 135 23.91 -7.83 -6.67
CA ALA A 135 24.64 -6.69 -7.22
C ALA A 135 24.05 -5.34 -6.77
N ASP A 136 22.92 -5.34 -6.05
CA ASP A 136 22.27 -4.14 -5.56
C ASP A 136 23.11 -3.47 -4.45
N PRO A 137 23.63 -2.25 -4.68
CA PRO A 137 24.49 -1.57 -3.71
C PRO A 137 23.74 -1.26 -2.41
N THR A 138 22.42 -1.05 -2.46
CA THR A 138 21.62 -0.84 -1.26
C THR A 138 21.61 -2.10 -0.40
N LEU A 139 21.36 -3.28 -1.02
CA LEU A 139 21.30 -4.55 -0.29
C LEU A 139 22.66 -4.91 0.30
N MET A 140 23.74 -4.73 -0.47
CA MET A 140 25.10 -4.99 0.00
C MET A 140 25.44 -4.14 1.24
N LYS A 141 25.11 -2.85 1.24
CA LYS A 141 25.31 -1.98 2.43
C LYS A 141 24.43 -2.39 3.60
N LEU A 142 23.19 -2.78 3.36
CA LEU A 142 22.25 -3.20 4.40
C LEU A 142 22.62 -4.53 5.06
N GLN A 143 23.31 -5.43 4.36
CA GLN A 143 23.79 -6.71 4.88
C GLN A 143 25.19 -6.62 5.52
N GLN A 144 25.82 -5.43 5.49
CA GLN A 144 27.03 -5.20 6.28
C GLN A 144 26.70 -5.27 7.77
N CYS A 145 27.70 -5.63 8.58
CA CYS A 145 27.54 -5.81 10.02
C CYS A 145 26.94 -4.54 10.66
N PRO A 146 25.85 -4.64 11.44
CA PRO A 146 25.25 -3.50 12.13
C PRO A 146 26.20 -2.92 13.19
N ASP A 147 25.99 -1.66 13.58
CA ASP A 147 26.83 -1.03 14.61
C ASP A 147 26.60 -1.69 15.99
N SER A 148 25.36 -2.15 16.26
CA SER A 148 25.03 -2.97 17.44
C SER A 148 24.19 -4.20 17.08
N GLU A 149 24.84 -5.37 16.94
CA GLU A 149 24.16 -6.64 16.62
C GLU A 149 22.98 -6.96 17.56
N MET A 150 23.17 -6.82 18.88
CA MET A 150 22.13 -7.14 19.86
C MET A 150 20.89 -6.24 19.70
N LEU A 151 21.09 -4.93 19.50
CA LEU A 151 20.01 -3.97 19.34
C LEU A 151 19.31 -4.19 17.99
N PHE A 152 20.09 -4.38 16.94
CA PHE A 152 19.61 -4.65 15.59
C PHE A 152 18.71 -5.89 15.55
N PHE A 153 19.16 -7.04 16.08
CA PHE A 153 18.34 -8.27 16.06
C PHE A 153 17.08 -8.14 16.91
N LYS A 154 17.13 -7.39 18.02
CA LYS A 154 15.95 -7.06 18.82
C LYS A 154 14.93 -6.25 18.00
N MET A 155 15.39 -5.25 17.23
CA MET A 155 14.55 -4.43 16.35
C MET A 155 13.96 -5.24 15.19
N VAL A 156 14.76 -6.08 14.53
CA VAL A 156 14.29 -7.01 13.47
C VAL A 156 13.17 -7.88 14.02
N LYS A 157 13.39 -8.52 15.17
CA LYS A 157 12.40 -9.40 15.81
C LYS A 157 11.11 -8.66 16.13
N ALA A 158 11.19 -7.46 16.68
CA ALA A 158 10.04 -6.63 17.00
C ALA A 158 9.25 -6.21 15.74
N CYS A 159 9.97 -5.83 14.68
CA CYS A 159 9.37 -5.44 13.40
C CYS A 159 8.63 -6.61 12.75
N LEU A 160 9.31 -7.77 12.62
CA LEU A 160 8.73 -8.98 12.04
C LEU A 160 7.52 -9.49 12.84
N SER A 161 7.60 -9.47 14.18
CA SER A 161 6.48 -9.88 15.04
C SER A 161 5.26 -8.98 14.87
N SER A 162 5.49 -7.68 14.70
CA SER A 162 4.43 -6.70 14.44
C SER A 162 3.77 -6.95 13.08
N ILE A 163 4.57 -7.24 12.05
CA ILE A 163 4.08 -7.59 10.71
C ILE A 163 3.23 -8.86 10.76
N ILE A 164 3.71 -9.92 11.43
CA ILE A 164 2.97 -11.17 11.61
C ILE A 164 1.62 -10.90 12.27
N THR A 165 1.59 -10.12 13.37
CA THR A 165 0.35 -9.78 14.09
C THR A 165 -0.66 -9.09 13.17
N VAL A 166 -0.20 -8.17 12.32
CA VAL A 166 -1.08 -7.48 11.36
C VAL A 166 -1.60 -8.42 10.29
N LEU A 167 -0.73 -9.26 9.71
CA LEU A 167 -1.11 -10.21 8.67
C LEU A 167 -2.07 -11.27 9.19
N GLU A 168 -1.80 -11.86 10.37
CA GLU A 168 -2.70 -12.81 11.00
C GLU A 168 -4.07 -12.19 11.27
N ARG A 169 -4.12 -10.98 11.85
CA ARG A 169 -5.39 -10.28 12.06
C ARG A 169 -6.16 -9.98 10.77
N GLN A 170 -5.46 -9.59 9.70
CA GLN A 170 -6.10 -9.25 8.43
C GLN A 170 -6.60 -10.47 7.68
N TYR A 171 -5.90 -11.60 7.80
CA TYR A 171 -6.19 -12.82 7.05
C TYR A 171 -6.84 -13.93 7.88
N ASP A 172 -7.10 -13.72 9.17
CA ASP A 172 -7.69 -14.70 10.10
C ASP A 172 -8.89 -15.44 9.50
N ARG A 173 -9.89 -14.68 9.03
CA ARG A 173 -11.09 -15.22 8.39
C ARG A 173 -10.81 -15.96 7.09
N TYR A 174 -9.81 -15.52 6.32
CA TYR A 174 -9.41 -16.14 5.07
C TYR A 174 -8.64 -17.44 5.29
N PHE A 175 -7.94 -17.58 6.42
CA PHE A 175 -7.22 -18.80 6.77
C PHE A 175 -8.13 -19.90 7.31
N THR A 176 -9.25 -19.54 7.93
CA THR A 176 -10.28 -20.47 8.42
C THR A 176 -11.32 -20.85 7.37
N MET A 177 -11.33 -20.18 6.21
CA MET A 177 -12.33 -20.40 5.18
C MET A 177 -11.97 -21.61 4.31
N ASP A 178 -12.95 -22.49 4.09
CA ASP A 178 -12.81 -23.59 3.12
C ASP A 178 -12.89 -23.05 1.69
N ILE A 179 -11.80 -23.23 0.95
CA ILE A 179 -11.69 -22.80 -0.44
C ILE A 179 -12.39 -23.84 -1.32
N THR A 180 -13.64 -23.57 -1.68
CA THR A 180 -14.40 -24.37 -2.65
C THR A 180 -14.11 -23.93 -4.09
N ASP A 181 -14.29 -24.82 -5.07
CA ASP A 181 -14.07 -24.48 -6.49
C ASP A 181 -15.09 -23.44 -7.00
N ARG A 182 -16.29 -23.41 -6.41
CA ARG A 182 -17.28 -22.35 -6.65
C ARG A 182 -16.77 -20.98 -6.21
N LEU A 183 -16.14 -20.89 -5.03
CA LEU A 183 -15.57 -19.63 -4.55
C LEU A 183 -14.42 -19.15 -5.44
N LYS A 184 -13.61 -20.07 -5.98
CA LYS A 184 -12.55 -19.72 -6.95
C LYS A 184 -13.15 -19.07 -8.21
N GLN A 185 -14.21 -19.65 -8.77
CA GLN A 185 -14.91 -19.08 -9.93
C GLN A 185 -15.52 -17.70 -9.62
N GLU A 186 -16.17 -17.56 -8.47
CA GLU A 186 -16.79 -16.28 -8.07
C GLU A 186 -15.77 -15.17 -7.79
N THR A 187 -14.54 -15.53 -7.38
CA THR A 187 -13.47 -14.58 -7.02
C THR A 187 -12.41 -14.38 -8.11
N GLU A 188 -12.55 -15.03 -9.27
CA GLU A 188 -11.58 -14.93 -10.38
C GLU A 188 -11.40 -13.48 -10.86
N SER A 189 -12.49 -12.70 -10.87
CA SER A 189 -12.47 -11.28 -11.25
C SER A 189 -12.07 -10.33 -10.10
N ALA A 190 -11.93 -10.84 -8.87
CA ALA A 190 -11.63 -10.04 -7.70
C ALA A 190 -10.13 -9.75 -7.64
N ARG A 191 -9.78 -8.46 -7.62
CA ARG A 191 -8.38 -8.02 -7.50
C ARG A 191 -7.86 -8.24 -6.07
N CYS A 192 -6.57 -8.58 -5.96
CA CYS A 192 -5.88 -8.75 -4.68
C CYS A 192 -5.55 -7.43 -3.96
N HIS A 193 -5.72 -6.29 -4.63
CA HIS A 193 -5.35 -4.97 -4.11
C HIS A 193 -6.51 -3.98 -4.24
N ASN A 194 -6.46 -2.94 -3.41
CA ASN A 194 -7.51 -1.92 -3.33
C ASN A 194 -7.23 -0.66 -4.17
N ILE A 195 -6.15 -0.60 -4.96
CA ILE A 195 -5.75 0.59 -5.75
C ILE A 195 -6.92 1.16 -6.56
N ASP A 196 -7.66 0.33 -7.29
CA ASP A 196 -8.74 0.83 -8.15
C ASP A 196 -9.87 1.45 -7.34
N ALA A 197 -10.20 0.82 -6.20
CA ALA A 197 -11.19 1.34 -5.27
C ALA A 197 -10.72 2.67 -4.68
N GLU A 198 -9.47 2.77 -4.23
CA GLU A 198 -8.89 4.03 -3.73
C GLU A 198 -8.91 5.13 -4.78
N GLN A 199 -8.53 4.82 -6.02
CA GLN A 199 -8.53 5.78 -7.13
C GLN A 199 -9.96 6.22 -7.50
N ILE A 200 -10.94 5.29 -7.54
CA ILE A 200 -12.35 5.63 -7.76
C ILE A 200 -12.86 6.56 -6.65
N MET A 201 -12.56 6.26 -5.38
CA MET A 201 -12.94 7.09 -4.25
C MET A 201 -12.26 8.47 -4.26
N GLY A 202 -11.01 8.54 -4.69
CA GLY A 202 -10.28 9.79 -4.90
C GLY A 202 -10.91 10.64 -6.00
N MET A 203 -11.21 10.05 -7.16
CA MET A 203 -11.93 10.72 -8.26
C MET A 203 -13.31 11.21 -7.79
N PHE A 204 -14.01 10.42 -6.99
CA PHE A 204 -15.32 10.78 -6.45
C PHE A 204 -15.24 11.99 -5.52
N SER A 205 -14.29 11.97 -4.57
CA SER A 205 -14.06 13.08 -3.64
C SER A 205 -13.69 14.37 -4.39
N ALA A 206 -12.77 14.28 -5.35
CA ALA A 206 -12.36 15.42 -6.17
C ALA A 206 -13.54 15.98 -6.99
N ALA A 207 -14.34 15.10 -7.59
CA ALA A 207 -15.50 15.52 -8.39
C ALA A 207 -16.61 16.15 -7.53
N LYS A 208 -16.81 15.65 -6.30
CA LYS A 208 -17.74 16.24 -5.33
C LYS A 208 -17.28 17.61 -4.85
N ASN A 209 -15.98 17.79 -4.60
CA ASN A 209 -15.44 19.09 -4.17
C ASN A 209 -15.55 20.15 -5.28
N ASN A 210 -15.34 19.75 -6.54
CA ASN A 210 -15.47 20.65 -7.68
C ASN A 210 -16.95 20.99 -7.99
N ALA A 211 -17.85 20.01 -7.86
CA ALA A 211 -19.27 20.18 -8.13
C ALA A 211 -20.13 19.69 -6.94
N PRO A 212 -20.22 20.45 -5.84
CA PRO A 212 -20.89 20.01 -4.62
C PRO A 212 -22.41 19.81 -4.81
N ASN A 213 -23.00 20.56 -5.74
CA ASN A 213 -24.42 20.48 -6.07
C ASN A 213 -24.74 19.40 -7.12
N ALA A 214 -23.73 18.69 -7.65
CA ALA A 214 -23.96 17.63 -8.62
C ALA A 214 -24.54 16.39 -7.96
N THR A 215 -25.52 15.77 -8.62
CA THR A 215 -26.10 14.51 -8.14
C THR A 215 -25.07 13.37 -8.15
N LEU A 216 -25.19 12.43 -7.22
CA LEU A 216 -24.33 11.23 -7.15
C LEU A 216 -24.33 10.46 -8.48
N ASN A 217 -25.48 10.38 -9.15
CA ASN A 217 -25.62 9.72 -10.45
C ASN A 217 -24.78 10.42 -11.53
N TYR A 218 -24.76 11.75 -11.55
CA TYR A 218 -23.95 12.51 -12.49
C TYR A 218 -22.45 12.27 -12.26
N LEU A 219 -22.00 12.37 -11.00
CA LEU A 219 -20.60 12.12 -10.63
C LEU A 219 -20.16 10.69 -10.96
N SER A 220 -20.98 9.69 -10.60
CA SER A 220 -20.70 8.29 -10.93
C SER A 220 -20.64 8.04 -12.42
N SER A 221 -21.53 8.66 -13.21
CA SER A 221 -21.57 8.47 -14.67
C SER A 221 -20.33 9.09 -15.33
N LYS A 222 -19.91 10.26 -14.86
CA LYS A 222 -18.67 10.93 -15.32
C LYS A 222 -17.44 10.06 -15.06
N ILE A 223 -17.30 9.52 -13.86
CA ILE A 223 -16.16 8.66 -13.49
C ILE A 223 -16.16 7.37 -14.33
N ARG A 224 -17.32 6.74 -14.54
CA ARG A 224 -17.45 5.56 -15.41
C ARG A 224 -17.07 5.86 -16.85
N ALA A 225 -17.51 7.00 -17.39
CA ALA A 225 -17.16 7.41 -18.75
C ALA A 225 -15.65 7.61 -18.94
N GLN A 226 -14.99 8.20 -17.94
CA GLN A 226 -13.53 8.39 -17.94
C GLN A 226 -12.77 7.05 -17.81
N ARG A 227 -13.23 6.16 -16.92
CA ARG A 227 -12.56 4.87 -16.67
C ARG A 227 -12.69 3.87 -17.80
N ASN A 228 -13.85 3.83 -18.45
CA ASN A 228 -14.14 2.86 -19.50
C ASN A 228 -13.69 3.37 -20.89
N ALA A 229 -12.90 4.45 -20.96
CA ALA A 229 -12.50 5.10 -22.20
C ALA A 229 -13.68 5.35 -23.16
N VAL A 230 -14.87 5.66 -22.60
CA VAL A 230 -16.10 5.80 -23.40
C VAL A 230 -15.99 7.00 -24.34
N VAL A 231 -15.25 8.04 -23.93
CA VAL A 231 -14.99 9.21 -24.78
C VAL A 231 -14.12 8.80 -25.96
N ASP A 232 -13.02 8.08 -25.73
CA ASP A 232 -12.14 7.59 -26.80
C ASP A 232 -12.87 6.62 -27.75
N TYR A 233 -13.71 5.74 -27.20
CA TYR A 233 -14.59 4.87 -27.99
C TYR A 233 -15.56 5.68 -28.86
N LEU A 234 -16.24 6.67 -28.28
CA LEU A 234 -17.14 7.53 -29.04
C LEU A 234 -16.38 8.31 -30.12
N ASP A 235 -15.17 8.77 -29.82
CA ASP A 235 -14.31 9.51 -30.74
C ASP A 235 -13.78 8.65 -31.90
N SER A 236 -13.64 7.34 -31.69
CA SER A 236 -13.30 6.37 -32.73
C SER A 236 -14.45 6.04 -33.71
N LEU A 237 -15.69 6.39 -33.36
CA LEU A 237 -16.86 6.11 -34.19
C LEU A 237 -17.13 7.22 -35.20
N ASP A 238 -17.64 6.82 -36.37
CA ASP A 238 -18.22 7.71 -37.37
C ASP A 238 -19.32 8.60 -36.75
N GLN A 239 -19.43 9.84 -37.24
CA GLN A 239 -20.34 10.85 -36.69
C GLN A 239 -21.79 10.37 -36.59
N GLU A 240 -22.28 9.62 -37.59
CA GLU A 240 -23.65 9.10 -37.62
C GLU A 240 -23.88 8.03 -36.54
N LYS A 241 -22.92 7.12 -36.35
CA LYS A 241 -22.96 6.07 -35.32
C LYS A 241 -22.85 6.66 -33.93
N ARG A 242 -21.95 7.64 -33.73
CA ARG A 242 -21.80 8.39 -32.47
C ARG A 242 -23.11 9.05 -32.05
N ASN A 243 -23.76 9.75 -32.97
CA ASN A 243 -25.04 10.43 -32.71
C ASN A 243 -26.16 9.44 -32.36
N LYS A 244 -26.23 8.30 -33.07
CA LYS A 244 -27.18 7.21 -32.74
C LYS A 244 -26.97 6.68 -31.32
N VAL A 245 -25.73 6.41 -30.91
CA VAL A 245 -25.39 5.91 -29.56
C VAL A 245 -25.75 6.94 -28.48
N ILE A 246 -25.48 8.22 -28.71
CA ILE A 246 -25.84 9.30 -27.78
C ILE A 246 -27.37 9.41 -27.64
N GLN A 247 -28.10 9.32 -28.75
CA GLN A 247 -29.56 9.42 -28.75
C GLN A 247 -30.22 8.25 -27.99
N ILE A 248 -29.75 7.02 -28.23
CA ILE A 248 -30.21 5.83 -27.48
C ILE A 248 -29.93 6.01 -25.98
N SER A 249 -28.73 6.46 -25.64
CA SER A 249 -28.32 6.68 -24.24
C SER A 249 -29.20 7.73 -23.54
N ARG A 250 -29.57 8.82 -24.23
CA ARG A 250 -30.49 9.85 -23.70
C ARG A 250 -31.88 9.28 -23.43
N ILE A 251 -32.42 8.48 -24.35
CA ILE A 251 -33.74 7.85 -24.21
C ILE A 251 -33.75 6.89 -23.02
N THR A 252 -32.74 6.01 -22.93
CA THR A 252 -32.61 5.05 -21.83
C THR A 252 -32.43 5.75 -20.49
N GLY A 253 -31.59 6.77 -20.41
CA GLY A 253 -31.40 7.56 -19.19
C GLY A 253 -32.65 8.33 -18.73
N ARG A 254 -33.53 8.74 -19.65
CA ARG A 254 -34.84 9.31 -19.31
C ARG A 254 -35.77 8.26 -18.70
N LYS A 255 -35.87 7.08 -19.33
CA LYS A 255 -36.68 5.96 -18.83
C LYS A 255 -36.26 5.52 -17.42
N GLN A 256 -34.95 5.42 -17.17
CA GLN A 256 -34.43 5.03 -15.86
C GLN A 256 -34.79 6.05 -14.76
N ARG A 257 -34.70 7.36 -15.05
CA ARG A 257 -35.08 8.41 -14.09
C ARG A 257 -36.57 8.40 -13.76
N GLN A 258 -37.41 8.17 -14.77
CA GLN A 258 -38.86 8.02 -14.57
C GLN A 258 -39.17 6.80 -13.69
N LYS A 259 -38.48 5.67 -13.90
CA LYS A 259 -38.64 4.47 -13.08
C LYS A 259 -38.26 4.71 -11.61
N VAL A 260 -37.10 5.32 -11.34
CA VAL A 260 -36.66 5.67 -9.98
C VAL A 260 -37.60 6.67 -9.30
N SER A 261 -38.17 7.62 -10.05
CA SER A 261 -39.15 8.56 -9.53
C SER A 261 -40.48 7.89 -9.19
N ALA A 262 -40.93 6.92 -10.01
CA ALA A 262 -42.13 6.14 -9.76
C ALA A 262 -41.97 5.23 -8.53
N ASP A 263 -40.78 4.64 -8.33
CA ASP A 263 -40.50 3.80 -7.17
C ASP A 263 -40.39 4.62 -5.87
N ARG A 264 -39.83 5.85 -5.92
CA ARG A 264 -39.82 6.77 -4.76
C ARG A 264 -41.22 7.30 -4.41
N GLY A 265 -42.10 7.48 -5.39
CA GLY A 265 -43.50 7.88 -5.18
C GLY A 265 -44.36 6.80 -4.51
N ARG A 266 -43.91 5.54 -4.45
CA ARG A 266 -44.60 4.44 -3.75
C ARG A 266 -44.23 4.33 -2.26
N PHE A 267 -43.29 5.14 -1.77
CA PHE A 267 -42.83 5.16 -0.38
C PHE A 267 -43.34 6.41 0.38
N ILE A 268 -44.51 6.93 0.02
CA ILE A 268 -45.28 7.78 0.93
C ILE A 268 -46.14 6.81 1.76
N PRO A 269 -45.88 6.60 3.06
CA PRO A 269 -46.84 5.88 3.88
C PRO A 269 -48.14 6.67 3.84
N ALA A 270 -49.19 6.04 3.32
CA ALA A 270 -50.54 6.55 3.41
C ALA A 270 -50.85 6.75 4.90
N ASN A 271 -51.13 8.00 5.26
CA ASN A 271 -51.89 8.45 6.44
C ASN A 271 -51.96 7.45 7.61
N CYS A 272 -51.20 7.71 8.67
CA CYS A 272 -51.66 7.33 10.01
C CYS A 272 -52.36 8.55 10.64
N PRO A 273 -53.55 8.36 11.27
CA PRO A 273 -54.32 9.41 11.92
C PRO A 273 -53.57 10.10 13.06
#